data_AF-W1WEZ4-F1
#
_entry.id   AF-W1WEZ4-F1
#
_cell.length_a   1.000
_cell.length_b   1.000
_cell.length_c   1.000
_cell.angle_alpha   90.00
_cell.angle_beta   90.00
_cell.angle_gamma   90.00
#
_symmetry.space_group_name_H-M   'P 1'
#
loop_
_entity.id
_entity.type
_entity.pdbx_description
1 polymer ?
#
loop_
_entity_poly.entity_id
_entity_poly.type
_entity_poly.pdbx_seq_one_letter_code
_entity_poly.pdbx_strand_id
1 'polypeptide(L)'
;TRIVYEDKDGNTHEVATHDDGMKFAGDNGQTNQDTNPNVIKKHLNNVVDIVGGADSSKLTDNNIGVNADGGKLKVQLAKDIDLTKDGSVKIGDTTVNNDGLTITGGPSVKKDGINAGDKKITGVKAGEADTDAVNVKQLKDKVTTVESSDGTISVTDKNDPTSATYDAAKGHQYDIKINNQGVVNNAQLPVVYTKQDGTKVYKQPDGTFNTAKDGSGTVVAPNEVIASMNSAGDSTTAPTKLNNVGSSIADKAGNTFLDKIDAAAADNNTKNGAVNVTDLKNTADAIGNKGLNFGAQSGNDIHKNLGEKLEIVGEGTKADDNYSASNIKTMTKDGKVVIGLDKDLNGLNSISVPGKNGVDGKDGVSISGK
;
A
#
# COMPACT_ATOMS: atom_id res chain seq x y z
N THR A 1 11.32 -16.52 115.61
CA THR A 1 11.01 -15.48 116.62
C THR A 1 11.77 -14.23 116.23
N ARG A 2 11.12 -13.08 116.10
CA ARG A 2 11.79 -11.83 115.72
C ARG A 2 12.42 -11.18 116.96
N ILE A 3 13.61 -10.60 116.82
CA ILE A 3 14.20 -9.76 117.87
C ILE A 3 13.49 -8.42 117.78
N VAL A 4 12.90 -8.00 118.89
CA VAL A 4 12.21 -6.72 119.03
C VAL A 4 13.02 -5.86 119.98
N TYR A 5 13.28 -4.61 119.61
CA TYR A 5 13.93 -3.63 120.48
C TYR A 5 13.15 -2.31 120.49
N GLU A 6 13.27 -1.56 121.57
CA GLU A 6 12.68 -0.23 121.72
C GLU A 6 13.77 0.81 121.49
N ASP A 7 13.51 1.80 120.63
CA ASP A 7 14.44 2.91 120.46
C ASP A 7 14.39 3.87 121.67
N LYS A 8 15.33 4.81 121.71
CA LYS A 8 15.42 5.82 122.79
C LYS A 8 14.17 6.72 122.91
N ASP A 9 13.29 6.71 121.91
CA ASP A 9 12.07 7.50 121.84
C ASP A 9 10.82 6.65 122.18
N GLY A 10 11.01 5.37 122.55
CA GLY A 10 9.96 4.46 122.97
C GLY A 10 9.29 3.67 121.82
N ASN A 11 9.79 3.77 120.59
CA ASN A 11 9.18 3.06 119.45
C ASN A 11 9.74 1.65 119.32
N THR A 12 8.83 0.69 119.14
CA THR A 12 9.16 -0.72 118.94
C THR A 12 9.57 -1.00 117.49
N HIS A 13 10.72 -1.64 117.30
CA HIS A 13 11.22 -2.06 115.98
C HIS A 13 11.54 -3.56 115.98
N GLU A 14 11.39 -4.20 114.82
CA GLU A 14 11.79 -5.60 114.61
C GLU A 14 13.07 -5.68 113.78
N VAL A 15 14.03 -6.49 114.21
CA VAL A 15 15.25 -6.76 113.43
C VAL A 15 14.92 -7.72 112.30
N ALA A 16 15.29 -7.36 111.06
CA ALA A 16 15.17 -8.24 109.91
C ALA A 16 15.96 -9.54 110.12
N THR A 17 15.33 -10.66 109.75
CA THR A 17 15.87 -12.02 109.81
C THR A 17 16.27 -12.49 108.42
N HIS A 18 16.97 -13.63 108.31
CA HIS A 18 17.25 -14.23 106.99
C HIS A 18 15.98 -14.73 106.28
N ASP A 19 14.87 -14.90 107.01
CA ASP A 19 13.57 -15.22 106.42
C ASP A 19 12.90 -13.99 105.78
N ASP A 20 13.37 -12.78 106.10
CA ASP A 20 12.93 -11.55 105.44
C ASP A 20 13.65 -11.36 104.09
N GLY A 21 13.11 -10.48 103.24
CA GLY A 21 13.68 -10.25 101.91
C GLY A 21 12.83 -9.37 101.01
N MET A 22 13.17 -9.35 99.72
CA MET A 22 12.49 -8.52 98.72
C MET A 22 11.35 -9.29 98.05
N LYS A 23 10.29 -8.55 97.71
CA LYS A 23 9.15 -9.03 96.92
C LYS A 23 9.16 -8.31 95.58
N PHE A 24 9.17 -9.07 94.49
CA PHE A 24 9.10 -8.52 93.13
C PHE A 24 7.78 -8.96 92.49
N ALA A 25 6.95 -7.99 92.12
CA ALA A 25 5.67 -8.23 91.49
C ALA A 25 5.71 -7.74 90.04
N GLY A 26 5.36 -8.62 89.09
CA GLY A 26 4.96 -8.21 87.74
C GLY A 26 3.52 -7.69 87.72
N ASP A 27 3.00 -7.42 86.52
CA ASP A 27 1.65 -6.86 86.36
C ASP A 27 0.56 -7.72 87.03
N ASN A 28 0.71 -9.05 87.00
CA ASN A 28 -0.20 -10.04 87.59
C ASN A 28 0.05 -10.33 89.10
N GLY A 29 0.97 -9.60 89.74
CA GLY A 29 1.36 -9.77 91.16
C GLY A 29 0.99 -8.59 92.07
N GLN A 30 0.31 -7.55 91.55
CA GLN A 30 0.22 -6.25 92.24
C GLN A 30 -0.70 -6.22 93.48
N THR A 31 -1.71 -7.11 93.56
CA THR A 31 -2.66 -7.21 94.67
C THR A 31 -2.32 -8.37 95.60
N ASN A 32 -2.67 -8.25 96.88
CA ASN A 32 -2.47 -9.27 97.91
C ASN A 32 -1.03 -9.82 97.92
N GLN A 33 -0.02 -8.94 97.91
CA GLN A 33 1.39 -9.29 97.64
C GLN A 33 1.97 -10.31 98.61
N ASP A 34 1.37 -10.47 99.78
CA ASP A 34 1.76 -11.47 100.79
C ASP A 34 1.32 -12.89 100.45
N THR A 35 0.25 -13.07 99.68
CA THR A 35 -0.33 -14.39 99.36
C THR A 35 -0.37 -14.68 97.87
N ASN A 36 -0.09 -13.70 97.01
CA ASN A 36 -0.12 -13.85 95.56
C ASN A 36 1.05 -14.73 95.05
N PRO A 37 0.78 -15.85 94.35
CA PRO A 37 1.82 -16.76 93.87
C PRO A 37 2.68 -16.18 92.75
N ASN A 38 2.24 -15.10 92.08
CA ASN A 38 3.00 -14.42 91.03
C ASN A 38 3.99 -13.38 91.60
N VAL A 39 4.01 -13.18 92.93
CA VAL A 39 5.03 -12.35 93.58
C VAL A 39 6.25 -13.20 93.87
N ILE A 40 7.38 -12.84 93.26
CA ILE A 40 8.66 -13.49 93.50
C ILE A 40 9.18 -13.01 94.85
N LYS A 41 9.20 -13.91 95.83
CA LYS A 41 9.73 -13.65 97.18
C LYS A 41 11.12 -14.24 97.29
N LYS A 42 12.10 -13.41 97.66
CA LYS A 42 13.49 -13.83 97.75
C LYS A 42 14.05 -13.40 99.09
N HIS A 43 14.48 -14.38 99.88
CA HIS A 43 15.20 -14.16 101.12
C HIS A 43 16.47 -13.34 100.88
N LEU A 44 16.98 -12.69 101.92
CA LEU A 44 18.27 -11.99 101.84
C LEU A 44 19.37 -12.91 101.27
N ASN A 45 20.26 -12.34 100.46
CA ASN A 45 21.35 -13.04 99.78
C ASN A 45 20.94 -14.09 98.72
N ASN A 46 19.69 -14.07 98.23
CA ASN A 46 19.27 -14.92 97.11
C ASN A 46 19.28 -14.15 95.78
N VAL A 47 19.63 -14.84 94.69
CA VAL A 47 19.62 -14.28 93.33
C VAL A 47 18.19 -14.26 92.78
N VAL A 48 17.84 -13.16 92.09
CA VAL A 48 16.61 -13.04 91.30
C VAL A 48 17.01 -13.00 89.83
N ASP A 49 16.61 -14.02 89.08
CA ASP A 49 16.89 -14.08 87.64
C ASP A 49 15.80 -13.34 86.85
N ILE A 50 16.22 -12.47 85.94
CA ILE A 50 15.36 -11.81 84.95
C ILE A 50 15.89 -12.20 83.57
N VAL A 51 15.28 -13.20 82.95
CA VAL A 51 15.81 -13.85 81.73
C VAL A 51 14.89 -13.60 80.55
N GLY A 52 15.42 -12.96 79.50
CA GLY A 52 14.72 -12.73 78.23
C GLY A 52 15.01 -13.79 77.15
N GLY A 53 15.98 -14.68 77.36
CA GLY A 53 16.29 -15.81 76.47
C GLY A 53 17.03 -15.47 75.16
N ALA A 54 17.34 -14.20 74.91
CA ALA A 54 18.13 -13.77 73.75
C ALA A 54 19.64 -13.98 73.95
N ASP A 55 20.36 -14.15 72.84
CA ASP A 55 21.83 -14.20 72.81
C ASP A 55 22.40 -12.86 73.26
N SER A 56 23.23 -12.85 74.32
CA SER A 56 23.78 -11.64 74.91
C SER A 56 24.66 -10.84 73.96
N SER A 57 25.19 -11.46 72.88
CA SER A 57 25.96 -10.78 71.84
C SER A 57 25.11 -10.11 70.76
N LYS A 58 23.79 -10.35 70.76
CA LYS A 58 22.82 -9.84 69.77
C LYS A 58 21.80 -8.89 70.38
N LEU A 59 22.17 -8.26 71.49
CA LEU A 59 21.34 -7.27 72.17
C LEU A 59 21.66 -5.87 71.68
N THR A 60 20.67 -4.99 71.77
CA THR A 60 20.78 -3.58 71.43
C THR A 60 20.54 -2.75 72.68
N ASP A 61 21.29 -1.68 72.84
CA ASP A 61 21.06 -0.70 73.91
C ASP A 61 19.89 0.24 73.55
N ASN A 62 19.42 1.00 74.54
CA ASN A 62 18.49 2.14 74.41
C ASN A 62 17.05 1.83 73.95
N ASN A 63 16.77 0.66 73.39
CA ASN A 63 15.42 0.31 72.91
C ASN A 63 14.41 0.05 74.05
N ILE A 64 14.88 -0.31 75.24
CA ILE A 64 14.05 -0.53 76.44
C ILE A 64 14.38 0.55 77.47
N GLY A 65 13.43 1.43 77.74
CA GLY A 65 13.50 2.43 78.80
C GLY A 65 12.85 1.97 80.09
N VAL A 66 13.40 2.38 81.24
CA VAL A 66 12.86 2.09 82.57
C VAL A 66 12.66 3.40 83.34
N ASN A 67 11.41 3.73 83.67
CA ASN A 67 11.06 4.99 84.35
C ASN A 67 10.33 4.73 85.67
N ALA A 68 10.66 5.48 86.73
CA ALA A 68 9.91 5.42 87.98
C ALA A 68 8.63 6.27 87.89
N ASP A 69 7.48 5.69 88.25
CA ASP A 69 6.20 6.40 88.31
C ASP A 69 5.29 5.78 89.39
N GLY A 70 4.83 6.60 90.34
CA GLY A 70 3.89 6.16 91.38
C GLY A 70 4.36 4.96 92.22
N GLY A 71 5.66 4.86 92.51
CA GLY A 71 6.25 3.73 93.24
C GLY A 71 6.48 2.46 92.41
N LYS A 72 6.31 2.53 91.08
CA LYS A 72 6.53 1.42 90.13
C LYS A 72 7.66 1.77 89.16
N LEU A 73 8.27 0.75 88.56
CA LEU A 73 9.14 0.91 87.39
C LEU A 73 8.35 0.54 86.13
N LYS A 74 8.13 1.52 85.25
CA LYS A 74 7.55 1.32 83.92
C LYS A 74 8.64 0.90 82.97
N VAL A 75 8.54 -0.32 82.44
CA VAL A 75 9.37 -0.79 81.33
C VAL A 75 8.66 -0.43 80.03
N GLN A 76 9.34 0.28 79.14
CA GLN A 76 8.73 0.85 77.95
C GLN A 76 9.62 0.64 76.74
N LEU A 77 8.99 0.40 75.59
CA LEU A 77 9.67 0.43 74.30
C LEU A 77 9.95 1.89 73.93
N ALA A 78 11.14 2.19 73.40
CA ALA A 78 11.41 3.48 72.79
C ALA A 78 10.43 3.73 71.62
N LYS A 79 10.08 5.00 71.37
CA LYS A 79 9.19 5.34 70.24
C LYS A 79 9.87 5.08 68.90
N ASP A 80 11.17 5.41 68.84
CA ASP A 80 12.06 5.12 67.74
C ASP A 80 12.91 3.91 68.14
N ILE A 81 12.76 2.81 67.41
CA ILE A 81 13.50 1.57 67.67
C ILE A 81 14.62 1.45 66.66
N ASP A 82 15.85 1.44 67.16
CA ASP A 82 17.06 1.24 66.36
C ASP A 82 17.65 -0.13 66.67
N LEU A 83 17.50 -1.06 65.73
CA LEU A 83 18.05 -2.41 65.86
C LEU A 83 19.49 -2.50 65.36
N THR A 84 20.11 -1.38 64.98
CA THR A 84 21.43 -1.28 64.37
C THR A 84 21.53 -1.98 63.01
N LYS A 85 22.72 -1.95 62.39
CA LYS A 85 22.97 -2.58 61.08
C LYS A 85 22.78 -4.10 61.05
N ASP A 86 22.91 -4.77 62.20
CA ASP A 86 22.83 -6.23 62.32
C ASP A 86 21.45 -6.71 62.78
N GLY A 87 20.57 -5.78 63.15
CA GLY A 87 19.23 -6.08 63.64
C GLY A 87 18.21 -6.30 62.53
N SER A 88 17.09 -6.92 62.91
CA SER A 88 15.95 -7.13 62.02
C SER A 88 14.65 -7.28 62.78
N VAL A 89 13.55 -6.95 62.10
CA VAL A 89 12.19 -7.34 62.51
C VAL A 89 11.73 -8.45 61.57
N LYS A 90 11.38 -9.60 62.14
CA LYS A 90 10.86 -10.75 61.37
C LYS A 90 9.42 -11.06 61.77
N ILE A 91 8.52 -11.07 60.79
CA ILE A 91 7.09 -11.36 60.95
C ILE A 91 6.70 -12.41 59.90
N GLY A 92 6.66 -13.68 60.31
CA GLY A 92 6.51 -14.79 59.36
C GLY A 92 7.65 -14.79 58.34
N ASP A 93 7.29 -14.71 57.05
CA ASP A 93 8.23 -14.67 55.92
C ASP A 93 8.78 -13.26 55.64
N THR A 94 8.21 -12.23 56.25
CA THR A 94 8.62 -10.83 56.07
C THR A 94 9.78 -10.51 56.99
N THR A 95 10.83 -9.93 56.43
CA THR A 95 11.98 -9.41 57.17
C THR A 95 12.22 -7.95 56.78
N VAL A 96 12.37 -7.09 57.79
CA VAL A 96 12.84 -5.71 57.64
C VAL A 96 14.19 -5.61 58.32
N ASN A 97 15.23 -5.21 57.59
CA ASN A 97 16.60 -5.10 58.08
C ASN A 97 17.35 -3.96 57.36
N ASN A 98 18.66 -3.90 57.53
CA ASN A 98 19.51 -2.88 56.90
C ASN A 98 19.50 -2.90 55.35
N ASP A 99 19.07 -3.99 54.72
CA ASP A 99 18.99 -4.08 53.24
C ASP A 99 17.64 -3.58 52.71
N GLY A 100 16.59 -3.61 53.53
CA GLY A 100 15.23 -3.17 53.20
C GLY A 100 14.15 -4.14 53.67
N LEU A 101 13.11 -4.30 52.86
CA LEU A 101 11.98 -5.20 53.07
C LEU A 101 12.10 -6.43 52.16
N THR A 102 12.03 -7.63 52.73
CA THR A 102 11.99 -8.88 51.96
C THR A 102 10.84 -9.75 52.43
N ILE A 103 10.04 -10.27 51.49
CA ILE A 103 9.11 -11.38 51.73
C ILE A 103 9.74 -12.63 51.12
N THR A 104 10.06 -13.62 51.96
CA THR A 104 10.69 -14.88 51.48
C THR A 104 9.75 -15.58 50.49
N GLY A 105 10.25 -15.89 49.29
CA GLY A 105 9.45 -16.47 48.20
C GLY A 105 8.51 -15.47 47.48
N GLY A 106 8.62 -14.17 47.79
CA GLY A 106 7.76 -13.12 47.26
C GLY A 106 8.52 -11.84 46.84
N PRO A 107 7.81 -10.70 46.79
CA PRO A 107 8.41 -9.42 46.44
C PRO A 107 9.42 -8.91 47.48
N SER A 108 10.32 -8.02 47.05
CA SER A 108 11.22 -7.29 47.93
C SER A 108 11.43 -5.85 47.48
N VAL A 109 11.68 -4.96 48.44
CA VAL A 109 12.09 -3.57 48.22
C VAL A 109 13.41 -3.37 48.97
N LYS A 110 14.50 -3.24 48.23
CA LYS A 110 15.86 -3.16 48.74
C LYS A 110 16.57 -1.93 48.19
N LYS A 111 17.78 -1.66 48.69
CA LYS A 111 18.62 -0.54 48.23
C LYS A 111 18.96 -0.59 46.73
N ASP A 112 19.00 -1.77 46.14
CA ASP A 112 19.28 -2.01 44.71
C ASP A 112 18.03 -2.00 43.82
N GLY A 113 16.83 -1.91 44.41
CA GLY A 113 15.58 -1.72 43.68
C GLY A 113 14.43 -2.59 44.19
N ILE A 114 13.48 -2.83 43.28
CA ILE A 114 12.26 -3.57 43.54
C ILE A 114 12.28 -4.86 42.73
N ASN A 115 12.08 -5.99 43.41
CA ASN A 115 11.83 -7.28 42.76
C ASN A 115 10.37 -7.67 43.01
N ALA A 116 9.61 -7.92 41.93
CA ALA A 116 8.20 -8.30 42.02
C ALA A 116 7.96 -9.77 42.37
N GLY A 117 9.01 -10.60 42.48
CA GLY A 117 8.91 -12.01 42.86
C GLY A 117 8.09 -12.85 41.88
N ASP A 118 8.28 -12.62 40.57
CA ASP A 118 7.53 -13.22 39.46
C ASP A 118 6.01 -13.05 39.58
N LYS A 119 5.55 -11.98 40.24
CA LYS A 119 4.14 -11.59 40.31
C LYS A 119 3.88 -10.38 39.43
N LYS A 120 2.64 -10.26 38.96
CA LYS A 120 2.17 -9.08 38.25
C LYS A 120 2.12 -7.89 39.22
N ILE A 121 2.64 -6.74 38.79
CA ILE A 121 2.42 -5.46 39.47
C ILE A 121 1.10 -4.89 38.94
N THR A 122 0.06 -4.89 39.77
CA THR A 122 -1.28 -4.40 39.41
C THR A 122 -1.50 -2.97 39.91
N GLY A 123 -2.43 -2.22 39.31
CA GLY A 123 -2.74 -0.86 39.75
C GLY A 123 -1.76 0.22 39.27
N VAL A 124 -0.93 -0.09 38.26
CA VAL A 124 0.01 0.87 37.67
C VAL A 124 -0.76 1.87 36.78
N LYS A 125 -0.80 3.14 37.19
CA LYS A 125 -1.33 4.25 36.38
C LYS A 125 -0.51 4.40 35.09
N ALA A 126 -1.09 4.99 34.05
CA ALA A 126 -0.33 5.29 32.83
C ALA A 126 0.86 6.21 33.15
N GLY A 127 2.05 5.82 32.70
CA GLY A 127 3.27 6.63 32.82
C GLY A 127 3.24 7.81 31.86
N GLU A 128 3.71 8.96 32.32
CA GLU A 128 3.73 10.21 31.55
C GLU A 128 5.17 10.67 31.26
N ALA A 129 6.12 10.38 32.16
CA ALA A 129 7.54 10.67 31.98
C ALA A 129 8.32 9.47 31.41
N ASP A 130 9.50 9.72 30.84
CA ASP A 130 10.37 8.69 30.23
C ASP A 130 10.81 7.58 31.21
N THR A 131 10.81 7.88 32.51
CA THR A 131 11.22 6.96 33.58
C THR A 131 10.04 6.28 34.28
N ASP A 132 8.81 6.54 33.86
CA ASP A 132 7.63 5.91 34.46
C ASP A 132 7.45 4.48 33.94
N ALA A 133 6.86 3.62 34.77
CA ALA A 133 6.45 2.30 34.32
C ALA A 133 5.30 2.40 33.31
N VAL A 134 5.38 1.60 32.24
CA VAL A 134 4.31 1.49 31.24
C VAL A 134 3.32 0.42 31.65
N ASN A 135 2.02 0.74 31.61
CA ASN A 135 0.97 -0.26 31.80
C ASN A 135 0.52 -0.90 30.48
N VAL A 136 -0.17 -2.04 30.56
CA VAL A 136 -0.62 -2.80 29.37
C VAL A 136 -1.55 -1.98 28.46
N LYS A 137 -2.30 -1.01 29.00
CA LYS A 137 -3.18 -0.16 28.19
C LYS A 137 -2.37 0.71 27.24
N GLN A 138 -1.32 1.38 27.74
CA GLN A 138 -0.45 2.21 26.91
C GLN A 138 0.20 1.41 25.78
N LEU A 139 0.59 0.15 26.05
CA LEU A 139 1.13 -0.74 25.02
C LEU A 139 0.10 -1.06 23.94
N LYS A 140 -1.15 -1.37 24.33
CA LYS A 140 -2.24 -1.66 23.38
C LYS A 140 -2.69 -0.44 22.57
N ASP A 141 -2.69 0.75 23.17
CA ASP A 141 -3.10 1.98 22.49
C ASP A 141 -2.10 2.44 21.42
N LYS A 142 -0.83 1.99 21.48
CA LYS A 142 0.23 2.38 20.54
C LYS A 142 0.41 1.44 19.35
N VAL A 143 -0.52 0.50 19.17
CA VAL A 143 -0.57 -0.37 17.99
C VAL A 143 -0.86 0.48 16.74
N THR A 144 -0.03 0.34 15.71
CA THR A 144 -0.21 1.03 14.42
C THR A 144 -1.30 0.35 13.62
N THR A 145 -2.31 1.10 13.16
CA THR A 145 -3.28 0.61 12.19
C THR A 145 -2.81 0.95 10.77
N VAL A 146 -2.86 -0.03 9.87
CA VAL A 146 -2.56 0.15 8.45
C VAL A 146 -3.82 -0.26 7.68
N GLU A 147 -4.38 0.66 6.90
CA GLU A 147 -5.64 0.47 6.17
C GLU A 147 -5.46 0.74 4.67
N SER A 148 -6.14 -0.03 3.83
CA SER A 148 -6.34 0.24 2.40
C SER A 148 -7.85 0.21 2.12
N SER A 149 -8.46 1.38 2.09
CA SER A 149 -9.91 1.53 1.94
C SER A 149 -10.40 1.26 0.52
N ASP A 150 -9.53 1.34 -0.48
CA ASP A 150 -9.85 1.12 -1.90
C ASP A 150 -9.58 -0.31 -2.39
N GLY A 151 -9.09 -1.21 -1.51
CA GLY A 151 -8.83 -2.61 -1.81
C GLY A 151 -7.68 -2.88 -2.79
N THR A 152 -6.89 -1.87 -3.16
CA THR A 152 -5.72 -2.04 -4.04
C THR A 152 -4.58 -2.78 -3.33
N ILE A 153 -4.57 -2.74 -2.00
CA ILE A 153 -3.62 -3.43 -1.14
C ILE A 153 -4.41 -4.26 -0.12
N SER A 154 -4.06 -5.54 0.05
CA SER A 154 -4.55 -6.32 1.17
C SER A 154 -3.56 -6.25 2.31
N VAL A 155 -4.01 -5.81 3.48
CA VAL A 155 -3.23 -5.80 4.72
C VAL A 155 -3.83 -6.85 5.63
N THR A 156 -3.04 -7.86 6.01
CA THR A 156 -3.48 -8.92 6.92
C THR A 156 -2.52 -9.04 8.08
N ASP A 157 -2.99 -8.85 9.31
CA ASP A 157 -2.20 -9.19 10.49
C ASP A 157 -2.22 -10.71 10.72
N LYS A 158 -1.09 -11.36 10.45
CA LYS A 158 -0.92 -12.81 10.67
C LYS A 158 -0.86 -13.17 12.16
N ASN A 159 -0.64 -12.18 13.04
CA ASN A 159 -0.61 -12.35 14.49
C ASN A 159 -1.78 -11.63 15.19
N ASP A 160 -2.94 -11.55 14.52
CA ASP A 160 -4.18 -11.07 15.12
C ASP A 160 -4.61 -11.98 16.32
N PRO A 161 -5.15 -11.43 17.42
CA PRO A 161 -5.59 -12.22 18.59
C PRO A 161 -6.66 -13.28 18.32
N THR A 162 -7.38 -13.18 17.19
CA THR A 162 -8.36 -14.17 16.74
C THR A 162 -7.76 -15.24 15.82
N SER A 163 -6.51 -15.07 15.39
CA SER A 163 -5.79 -16.03 14.55
C SER A 163 -5.44 -17.31 15.32
N ALA A 164 -5.57 -18.46 14.65
CA ALA A 164 -5.15 -19.76 15.21
C ALA A 164 -3.63 -19.86 15.45
N THR A 165 -2.84 -18.99 14.82
CA THR A 165 -1.38 -18.92 14.99
C THR A 165 -0.94 -17.77 15.90
N TYR A 166 -1.87 -17.17 16.65
CA TYR A 166 -1.57 -16.07 17.56
C TYR A 166 -0.51 -16.45 18.60
N ASP A 167 0.47 -15.59 18.77
CA ASP A 167 1.52 -15.70 19.78
C ASP A 167 1.64 -14.38 20.54
N ALA A 168 1.26 -14.40 21.82
CA ALA A 168 1.28 -13.24 22.69
C ALA A 168 2.70 -12.71 22.97
N ALA A 169 3.75 -13.49 22.69
CA ALA A 169 5.14 -13.04 22.80
C ALA A 169 5.59 -12.23 21.56
N LYS A 170 4.81 -12.25 20.47
CA LYS A 170 5.10 -11.53 19.22
C LYS A 170 4.18 -10.32 19.07
N GLY A 171 4.69 -9.24 18.49
CA GLY A 171 3.87 -8.08 18.08
C GLY A 171 3.05 -8.38 16.82
N HIS A 172 2.41 -7.35 16.25
CA HIS A 172 1.70 -7.46 14.98
C HIS A 172 2.64 -7.91 13.84
N GLN A 173 2.14 -8.76 12.95
CA GLN A 173 2.89 -9.27 11.80
C GLN A 173 2.08 -9.09 10.52
N TYR A 174 2.33 -7.99 9.81
CA TYR A 174 1.55 -7.67 8.61
C TYR A 174 2.09 -8.39 7.36
N ASP A 175 1.19 -9.08 6.67
CA ASP A 175 1.35 -9.52 5.27
C ASP A 175 0.69 -8.48 4.37
N ILE A 176 1.50 -7.83 3.53
CA ILE A 176 1.05 -6.79 2.61
C ILE A 176 1.17 -7.33 1.20
N LYS A 177 0.02 -7.48 0.51
CA LYS A 177 -0.01 -7.90 -0.89
C LYS A 177 -0.67 -6.82 -1.73
N ILE A 178 -0.18 -6.66 -2.95
CA ILE A 178 -0.70 -5.71 -3.92
C ILE A 178 -1.62 -6.45 -4.88
N ASN A 179 -2.82 -5.91 -5.09
CA ASN A 179 -3.65 -6.33 -6.20
C ASN A 179 -3.19 -5.59 -7.46
N ASN A 180 -2.22 -6.15 -8.20
CA ASN A 180 -1.66 -5.51 -9.39
C ASN A 180 -2.75 -5.11 -10.39
N GLN A 181 -3.78 -5.94 -10.56
CA GLN A 181 -4.87 -5.66 -11.47
C GLN A 181 -5.77 -4.53 -10.93
N GLY A 182 -6.04 -4.49 -9.63
CA GLY A 182 -6.75 -3.39 -8.97
C GLY A 182 -6.03 -2.05 -9.14
N VAL A 183 -4.70 -2.03 -8.97
CA VAL A 183 -3.87 -0.85 -9.21
C VAL A 183 -3.98 -0.38 -10.67
N VAL A 184 -3.89 -1.32 -11.63
CA VAL A 184 -4.04 -1.03 -13.06
C VAL A 184 -5.44 -0.50 -13.39
N ASN A 185 -6.49 -1.06 -12.79
CA ASN A 185 -7.88 -0.63 -13.01
C ASN A 185 -8.17 0.78 -12.44
N ASN A 186 -7.44 1.19 -11.41
CA ASN A 186 -7.53 2.52 -10.82
C ASN A 186 -6.67 3.56 -11.55
N ALA A 187 -5.65 3.13 -12.29
CA ALA A 187 -4.84 4.02 -13.11
C ALA A 187 -5.62 4.49 -14.35
N GLN A 188 -5.46 5.77 -14.70
CA GLN A 188 -5.91 6.28 -15.99
C GLN A 188 -4.92 5.87 -17.08
N LEU A 189 -5.22 4.78 -17.79
CA LEU A 189 -4.41 4.30 -18.91
C LEU A 189 -4.91 4.86 -20.25
N PRO A 190 -4.03 5.16 -21.22
CA PRO A 190 -4.43 5.60 -22.56
C PRO A 190 -5.17 4.52 -23.37
N VAL A 191 -4.94 3.25 -23.07
CA VAL A 191 -5.65 2.10 -23.67
C VAL A 191 -6.32 1.34 -22.55
N VAL A 192 -7.62 1.10 -22.71
CA VAL A 192 -8.46 0.40 -21.73
C VAL A 192 -9.33 -0.63 -22.44
N TYR A 193 -9.88 -1.56 -21.69
CA TYR A 193 -10.88 -2.49 -22.21
C TYR A 193 -12.28 -1.88 -22.14
N THR A 194 -13.05 -2.05 -23.20
CA THR A 194 -14.46 -1.62 -23.25
C THR A 194 -15.33 -2.66 -23.94
N LYS A 195 -16.64 -2.53 -23.77
CA LYS A 195 -17.62 -3.10 -24.72
C LYS A 195 -17.63 -2.29 -26.02
N GLN A 196 -18.33 -2.80 -27.03
CA GLN A 196 -18.54 -2.10 -28.30
C GLN A 196 -19.27 -0.74 -28.15
N ASP A 197 -20.11 -0.58 -27.12
CA ASP A 197 -20.80 0.67 -26.81
C ASP A 197 -19.91 1.71 -26.10
N GLY A 198 -18.66 1.36 -25.79
CA GLY A 198 -17.70 2.22 -25.09
C GLY A 198 -17.70 2.07 -23.56
N THR A 199 -18.61 1.29 -22.97
CA THR A 199 -18.61 1.03 -21.52
C THR A 199 -17.30 0.39 -21.09
N LYS A 200 -16.59 0.99 -20.12
CA LYS A 200 -15.36 0.41 -19.57
C LYS A 200 -15.64 -0.91 -18.87
N VAL A 201 -14.72 -1.85 -19.06
CA VAL A 201 -14.71 -3.12 -18.34
C VAL A 201 -13.34 -3.32 -17.70
N TYR A 202 -13.35 -3.97 -16.56
CA TYR A 202 -12.18 -4.13 -15.70
C TYR A 202 -11.83 -5.60 -15.64
N LYS A 203 -10.59 -5.93 -15.98
CA LYS A 203 -10.08 -7.28 -15.81
C LYS A 203 -9.98 -7.57 -14.31
N GLN A 204 -10.45 -8.73 -13.90
CA GLN A 204 -10.43 -9.17 -12.51
C GLN A 204 -9.25 -10.12 -12.27
N PRO A 205 -8.85 -10.36 -11.00
CA PRO A 205 -7.74 -11.27 -10.68
C PRO A 205 -7.93 -12.71 -11.18
N ASP A 206 -9.19 -13.15 -11.36
CA ASP A 206 -9.55 -14.46 -11.92
C ASP A 206 -9.47 -14.52 -13.46
N GLY A 207 -9.14 -13.39 -14.11
CA GLY A 207 -9.03 -13.25 -15.56
C GLY A 207 -10.32 -12.87 -16.28
N THR A 208 -11.46 -12.80 -15.59
CA THR A 208 -12.74 -12.35 -16.17
C THR A 208 -12.75 -10.84 -16.38
N PHE A 209 -13.71 -10.34 -17.18
CA PHE A 209 -13.95 -8.91 -17.34
C PHE A 209 -15.29 -8.55 -16.70
N ASN A 210 -15.33 -7.47 -15.92
CA ASN A 210 -16.53 -7.02 -15.21
C ASN A 210 -16.81 -5.53 -15.47
N THR A 211 -18.08 -5.12 -15.48
CA THR A 211 -18.45 -3.70 -15.64
C THR A 211 -18.13 -2.81 -14.44
N ALA A 212 -17.83 -3.38 -13.27
CA ALA A 212 -17.40 -2.66 -12.08
C ALA A 212 -15.97 -3.03 -11.69
N LYS A 213 -15.22 -2.05 -11.15
CA LYS A 213 -13.82 -2.21 -10.76
C LYS A 213 -13.61 -3.27 -9.67
N ASP A 214 -14.52 -3.29 -8.71
CA ASP A 214 -14.54 -4.17 -7.54
C ASP A 214 -15.12 -5.57 -7.82
N GLY A 215 -15.50 -5.85 -9.08
CA GLY A 215 -16.10 -7.11 -9.48
C GLY A 215 -17.59 -7.25 -9.14
N SER A 216 -18.25 -6.23 -8.55
CA SER A 216 -19.67 -6.27 -8.19
C SER A 216 -20.64 -6.17 -9.37
N GLY A 217 -20.14 -5.79 -10.54
CA GLY A 217 -20.92 -5.61 -11.76
C GLY A 217 -21.18 -6.91 -12.51
N THR A 218 -21.54 -6.78 -13.78
CA THR A 218 -21.82 -7.95 -14.64
C THR A 218 -20.54 -8.43 -15.31
N VAL A 219 -20.37 -9.76 -15.33
CA VAL A 219 -19.30 -10.41 -16.11
C VAL A 219 -19.60 -10.26 -17.60
N VAL A 220 -18.61 -9.85 -18.37
CA VAL A 220 -18.69 -9.60 -19.81
C VAL A 220 -17.94 -10.70 -20.55
N ALA A 221 -18.55 -11.25 -21.59
CA ALA A 221 -17.94 -12.33 -22.34
C ALA A 221 -16.70 -11.82 -23.10
N PRO A 222 -15.58 -12.58 -23.16
CA PRO A 222 -14.34 -12.10 -23.78
C PRO A 222 -14.47 -11.64 -25.24
N ASN A 223 -15.41 -12.19 -26.01
CA ASN A 223 -15.69 -11.81 -27.39
C ASN A 223 -16.41 -10.46 -27.55
N GLU A 224 -16.97 -9.91 -26.47
CA GLU A 224 -17.63 -8.60 -26.43
C GLU A 224 -16.66 -7.49 -25.97
N VAL A 225 -15.44 -7.86 -25.57
CA VAL A 225 -14.43 -6.94 -25.05
C VAL A 225 -13.46 -6.54 -26.15
N ILE A 226 -13.29 -5.23 -26.34
CA ILE A 226 -12.33 -4.63 -27.26
C ILE A 226 -11.36 -3.72 -26.50
N ALA A 227 -10.21 -3.44 -27.11
CA ALA A 227 -9.32 -2.38 -26.64
C ALA A 227 -9.75 -1.05 -27.26
N SER A 228 -9.89 -0.02 -26.43
CA SER A 228 -10.28 1.33 -26.85
C SER A 228 -9.32 2.36 -26.28
N MET A 229 -9.15 3.46 -27.01
CA MET A 229 -8.40 4.62 -26.50
C MET A 229 -9.22 5.31 -25.41
N ASN A 230 -8.58 5.59 -24.28
CA ASN A 230 -9.12 6.47 -23.25
C ASN A 230 -8.52 7.86 -23.46
N SER A 231 -9.38 8.82 -23.75
CA SER A 231 -8.97 10.22 -23.90
C SER A 231 -8.49 10.81 -22.56
N ALA A 232 -7.82 11.97 -22.62
CA ALA A 232 -7.41 12.70 -21.42
C ALA A 232 -8.61 13.11 -20.54
N GLY A 233 -9.80 13.28 -21.14
CA GLY A 233 -11.06 13.53 -20.44
C GLY A 233 -11.76 12.28 -19.93
N ASP A 234 -11.05 11.14 -19.85
CA ASP A 234 -11.54 9.84 -19.39
C ASP A 234 -12.71 9.25 -20.20
N SER A 235 -12.92 9.75 -21.42
CA SER A 235 -13.90 9.22 -22.37
C SER A 235 -13.30 8.14 -23.27
N THR A 236 -14.06 7.06 -23.44
CA THR A 236 -13.78 5.92 -24.32
C THR A 236 -14.56 5.95 -25.63
N THR A 237 -15.40 6.95 -25.83
CA THR A 237 -16.22 7.12 -27.04
C THR A 237 -15.88 8.39 -27.82
N ALA A 238 -15.34 9.41 -27.15
CA ALA A 238 -14.86 10.62 -27.80
C ALA A 238 -13.57 10.31 -28.60
N PRO A 239 -13.54 10.60 -29.92
CA PRO A 239 -12.33 10.46 -30.71
C PRO A 239 -11.18 11.27 -30.11
N THR A 240 -10.01 10.66 -30.01
CA THR A 240 -8.77 11.33 -29.58
C THR A 240 -7.70 11.19 -30.65
N LYS A 241 -6.78 12.15 -30.71
CA LYS A 241 -5.63 12.09 -31.62
C LYS A 241 -4.60 11.12 -31.06
N LEU A 242 -4.22 10.12 -31.85
CA LEU A 242 -3.09 9.25 -31.58
C LEU A 242 -1.91 9.68 -32.46
N ASN A 243 -0.88 10.27 -31.86
CA ASN A 243 0.35 10.65 -32.55
C ASN A 243 1.45 9.59 -32.34
N ASN A 244 2.57 9.73 -33.05
CA ASN A 244 3.72 8.83 -32.98
C ASN A 244 3.40 7.37 -33.38
N VAL A 245 2.38 7.19 -34.24
CA VAL A 245 2.09 5.90 -34.87
C VAL A 245 3.15 5.61 -35.92
N GLY A 246 3.92 4.54 -35.71
CA GLY A 246 4.90 4.06 -36.69
C GLY A 246 4.22 3.54 -37.97
N SER A 247 4.95 3.52 -39.08
CA SER A 247 4.45 2.93 -40.32
C SER A 247 4.44 1.41 -40.22
N SER A 248 3.27 0.79 -40.41
CA SER A 248 3.15 -0.68 -40.45
C SER A 248 3.59 -1.31 -41.78
N ILE A 249 3.95 -0.48 -42.76
CA ILE A 249 4.25 -0.92 -44.14
C ILE A 249 5.66 -0.54 -44.61
N ALA A 250 6.43 0.20 -43.80
CA ALA A 250 7.72 0.77 -44.23
C ALA A 250 8.73 -0.27 -44.71
N ASP A 251 8.79 -1.41 -44.03
CA ASP A 251 9.70 -2.53 -44.24
C ASP A 251 9.17 -3.57 -45.26
N LYS A 252 7.97 -3.37 -45.80
CA LYS A 252 7.39 -4.28 -46.78
C LYS A 252 8.07 -4.18 -48.13
N ALA A 253 8.11 -5.33 -48.82
CA ALA A 253 8.63 -5.43 -50.16
C ALA A 253 7.78 -4.63 -51.16
N GLY A 254 8.39 -4.18 -52.24
CA GLY A 254 7.72 -3.39 -53.27
C GLY A 254 8.34 -2.01 -53.45
N ASN A 255 8.25 -1.50 -54.68
CA ASN A 255 8.87 -0.23 -55.06
C ASN A 255 7.96 0.95 -54.75
N THR A 256 6.65 0.73 -54.76
CA THR A 256 5.64 1.75 -54.48
C THR A 256 4.94 1.50 -53.14
N PHE A 257 4.31 2.53 -52.59
CA PHE A 257 3.49 2.38 -51.39
C PHE A 257 2.26 1.49 -51.61
N LEU A 258 1.78 1.37 -52.86
CA LEU A 258 0.74 0.41 -53.22
C LEU A 258 1.24 -1.03 -53.07
N ASP A 259 2.41 -1.34 -53.61
CA ASP A 259 3.01 -2.68 -53.48
C ASP A 259 3.23 -3.04 -52.01
N LYS A 260 3.66 -2.07 -51.19
CA LYS A 260 3.89 -2.25 -49.76
C LYS A 260 2.60 -2.51 -48.98
N ILE A 261 1.50 -1.83 -49.34
CA ILE A 261 0.18 -2.10 -48.77
C ILE A 261 -0.31 -3.49 -49.17
N ASP A 262 -0.16 -3.88 -50.44
CA ASP A 262 -0.56 -5.21 -50.90
C ASP A 262 0.23 -6.32 -50.19
N ALA A 263 1.54 -6.13 -50.03
CA ALA A 263 2.40 -7.02 -49.26
C ALA A 263 1.99 -7.08 -47.78
N ALA A 264 1.66 -5.94 -47.16
CA ALA A 264 1.18 -5.89 -45.78
C ALA A 264 -0.16 -6.62 -45.59
N ALA A 265 -1.07 -6.50 -46.56
CA ALA A 265 -2.38 -7.14 -46.54
C ALA A 265 -2.30 -8.67 -46.63
N ALA A 266 -1.28 -9.19 -47.33
CA ALA A 266 -1.00 -10.62 -47.40
C ALA A 266 -0.25 -11.17 -46.17
N ASP A 267 0.33 -10.31 -45.33
CA ASP A 267 1.12 -10.69 -44.15
C ASP A 267 0.26 -10.72 -42.88
N ASN A 268 0.19 -11.90 -42.24
CA ASN A 268 -0.59 -12.11 -41.01
C ASN A 268 -0.18 -11.21 -39.83
N ASN A 269 1.06 -10.73 -39.80
CA ASN A 269 1.56 -9.88 -38.71
C ASN A 269 1.18 -8.40 -38.89
N THR A 270 0.94 -7.96 -40.14
CA THR A 270 0.73 -6.53 -40.44
C THR A 270 -0.59 -6.21 -41.14
N LYS A 271 -1.35 -7.20 -41.60
CA LYS A 271 -2.65 -6.98 -42.28
C LYS A 271 -3.67 -6.19 -41.44
N ASN A 272 -3.52 -6.21 -40.12
CA ASN A 272 -4.36 -5.47 -39.16
C ASN A 272 -3.62 -4.28 -38.52
N GLY A 273 -2.43 -3.92 -39.02
CA GLY A 273 -1.64 -2.82 -38.50
C GLY A 273 -2.26 -1.46 -38.88
N ALA A 274 -2.12 -0.48 -38.00
CA ALA A 274 -2.50 0.90 -38.32
C ALA A 274 -1.48 1.54 -39.28
N VAL A 275 -1.96 2.31 -40.25
CA VAL A 275 -1.11 3.15 -41.11
C VAL A 275 -1.10 4.58 -40.59
N ASN A 276 0.01 5.29 -40.76
CA ASN A 276 0.09 6.70 -40.36
C ASN A 276 -0.26 7.64 -41.53
N VAL A 277 -0.30 8.95 -41.25
CA VAL A 277 -0.66 9.96 -42.27
C VAL A 277 0.34 10.01 -43.43
N THR A 278 1.62 9.77 -43.17
CA THR A 278 2.65 9.72 -44.21
C THR A 278 2.45 8.53 -45.14
N ASP A 279 2.11 7.35 -44.61
CA ASP A 279 1.76 6.18 -45.40
C ASP A 279 0.56 6.47 -46.32
N LEU A 280 -0.51 7.07 -45.76
CA LEU A 280 -1.70 7.43 -46.53
C LEU A 280 -1.37 8.44 -47.62
N LYS A 281 -0.58 9.48 -47.31
CA LYS A 281 -0.16 10.51 -48.26
C LYS A 281 0.66 9.90 -49.40
N ASN A 282 1.67 9.10 -49.09
CA ASN A 282 2.52 8.47 -50.10
C ASN A 282 1.74 7.48 -50.97
N THR A 283 0.76 6.78 -50.39
CA THR A 283 -0.16 5.91 -51.15
C THR A 283 -1.03 6.73 -52.09
N ALA A 284 -1.61 7.84 -51.62
CA ALA A 284 -2.39 8.75 -52.46
C ALA A 284 -1.55 9.32 -53.62
N ASP A 285 -0.30 9.70 -53.35
CA ASP A 285 0.63 10.17 -54.38
C ASP A 285 1.01 9.06 -55.37
N ALA A 286 1.23 7.84 -54.89
CA ALA A 286 1.48 6.68 -55.75
C ALA A 286 0.29 6.38 -56.69
N ILE A 287 -0.95 6.52 -56.21
CA ILE A 287 -2.15 6.40 -57.04
C ILE A 287 -2.20 7.53 -58.07
N GLY A 288 -1.97 8.78 -57.64
CA GLY A 288 -1.94 9.94 -58.53
C GLY A 288 -0.92 9.78 -59.67
N ASN A 289 0.29 9.35 -59.34
CA ASN A 289 1.40 9.15 -60.28
C ASN A 289 1.23 7.90 -61.16
N LYS A 290 0.42 6.91 -60.75
CA LYS A 290 0.16 5.74 -61.59
C LYS A 290 -0.62 6.10 -62.84
N GLY A 291 -1.47 7.14 -62.75
CA GLY A 291 -2.05 7.84 -63.90
C GLY A 291 -2.78 6.96 -64.92
N LEU A 292 -2.86 7.47 -66.14
CA LEU A 292 -3.33 6.77 -67.34
C LEU A 292 -2.30 6.93 -68.45
N ASN A 293 -2.05 5.84 -69.20
CA ASN A 293 -1.23 5.85 -70.40
C ASN A 293 -2.12 5.80 -71.64
N PHE A 294 -1.90 6.72 -72.58
CA PHE A 294 -2.59 6.81 -73.86
C PHE A 294 -1.62 6.48 -74.99
N GLY A 295 -1.72 5.25 -75.51
CA GLY A 295 -0.89 4.80 -76.62
C GLY A 295 -1.44 5.18 -78.00
N ALA A 296 -0.53 5.38 -78.96
CA ALA A 296 -0.85 5.60 -80.37
C ALA A 296 -0.36 4.42 -81.23
N GLN A 297 -0.65 4.46 -82.53
CA GLN A 297 -0.22 3.41 -83.47
C GLN A 297 1.31 3.36 -83.67
N SER A 298 1.99 4.48 -83.42
CA SER A 298 3.45 4.60 -83.41
C SER A 298 3.87 5.70 -82.44
N GLY A 299 5.11 5.64 -81.94
CA GLY A 299 5.64 6.56 -80.94
C GLY A 299 5.52 6.04 -79.50
N ASN A 300 5.90 6.90 -78.54
CA ASN A 300 5.79 6.58 -77.11
C ASN A 300 4.38 6.90 -76.60
N ASP A 301 3.92 6.13 -75.62
CA ASP A 301 2.66 6.40 -74.93
C ASP A 301 2.70 7.76 -74.23
N ILE A 302 1.57 8.47 -74.24
CA ILE A 302 1.39 9.70 -73.47
C ILE A 302 0.92 9.31 -72.07
N HIS A 303 1.77 9.52 -71.07
CA HIS A 303 1.39 9.38 -69.68
C HIS A 303 0.72 10.67 -69.17
N LYS A 304 -0.37 10.52 -68.41
CA LYS A 304 -0.99 11.59 -67.63
C LYS A 304 -1.25 11.13 -66.21
N ASN A 305 -0.78 11.90 -65.23
CA ASN A 305 -1.14 11.67 -63.83
C ASN A 305 -2.65 11.89 -63.64
N LEU A 306 -3.24 11.26 -62.60
CA LEU A 306 -4.66 11.48 -62.32
C LEU A 306 -4.92 12.96 -61.99
N GLY A 307 -5.88 13.56 -62.69
CA GLY A 307 -6.22 14.98 -62.58
C GLY A 307 -5.53 15.88 -63.61
N GLU A 308 -4.55 15.37 -64.38
CA GLU A 308 -3.96 16.13 -65.48
C GLU A 308 -4.90 16.19 -66.70
N LYS A 309 -4.86 17.32 -67.41
CA LYS A 309 -5.58 17.48 -68.68
C LYS A 309 -4.83 16.72 -69.79
N LEU A 310 -5.52 15.83 -70.49
CA LEU A 310 -5.12 15.35 -71.81
C LEU A 310 -5.78 16.23 -72.87
N GLU A 311 -4.97 16.85 -73.71
CA GLU A 311 -5.47 17.57 -74.89
C GLU A 311 -5.37 16.68 -76.13
N ILE A 312 -6.46 16.60 -76.87
CA ILE A 312 -6.52 15.94 -78.18
C ILE A 312 -6.86 17.03 -79.18
N VAL A 313 -5.85 17.48 -79.93
CA VAL A 313 -5.94 18.67 -80.80
C VAL A 313 -5.79 18.31 -82.27
N GLY A 314 -6.55 18.99 -83.13
CA GLY A 314 -6.33 19.04 -84.59
C GLY A 314 -5.83 20.43 -85.01
N GLU A 315 -5.30 20.56 -86.23
CA GLU A 315 -4.65 21.80 -86.72
C GLU A 315 -5.62 22.85 -87.32
N GLY A 316 -6.93 22.70 -87.13
CA GLY A 316 -7.93 23.61 -87.72
C GLY A 316 -7.98 24.99 -87.05
N THR A 317 -8.10 26.07 -87.83
CA THR A 317 -8.15 27.47 -87.35
C THR A 317 -9.43 28.25 -87.68
N LYS A 318 -10.35 27.66 -88.45
CA LYS A 318 -11.68 28.24 -88.76
C LYS A 318 -12.64 28.15 -87.58
N ALA A 319 -13.79 28.86 -87.65
CA ALA A 319 -14.85 28.78 -86.63
C ALA A 319 -15.55 27.41 -86.61
N ASP A 320 -16.02 26.98 -85.44
CA ASP A 320 -16.55 25.63 -85.16
C ASP A 320 -17.62 25.15 -86.15
N ASP A 321 -18.53 26.02 -86.59
CA ASP A 321 -19.60 25.71 -87.57
C ASP A 321 -19.08 25.33 -88.97
N ASN A 322 -17.77 25.48 -89.23
CA ASN A 322 -17.13 25.05 -90.47
C ASN A 322 -16.52 23.64 -90.38
N TYR A 323 -16.66 22.95 -89.25
CA TYR A 323 -16.24 21.56 -89.08
C TYR A 323 -17.46 20.65 -88.89
N SER A 324 -17.37 19.43 -89.43
CA SER A 324 -18.39 18.41 -89.27
C SER A 324 -17.81 17.19 -88.58
N ALA A 325 -18.43 16.78 -87.46
CA ALA A 325 -18.11 15.52 -86.82
C ALA A 325 -18.73 14.31 -87.56
N SER A 326 -19.63 14.52 -88.52
CA SER A 326 -20.34 13.44 -89.23
C SER A 326 -19.41 12.48 -89.98
N ASN A 327 -18.22 12.96 -90.37
CA ASN A 327 -17.23 12.14 -91.07
C ASN A 327 -16.23 11.45 -90.13
N ILE A 328 -16.31 11.65 -88.81
CA ILE A 328 -15.42 11.04 -87.83
C ILE A 328 -16.21 10.03 -87.01
N LYS A 329 -15.71 8.80 -86.95
CA LYS A 329 -16.29 7.74 -86.13
C LYS A 329 -15.30 7.26 -85.09
N THR A 330 -15.69 7.28 -83.82
CA THR A 330 -15.02 6.53 -82.78
C THR A 330 -15.61 5.13 -82.73
N MET A 331 -14.74 4.13 -82.70
CA MET A 331 -15.13 2.73 -82.66
C MET A 331 -14.15 1.93 -81.82
N THR A 332 -14.58 0.80 -81.29
CA THR A 332 -13.65 -0.14 -80.68
C THR A 332 -13.22 -1.15 -81.72
N LYS A 333 -11.91 -1.37 -81.85
CA LYS A 333 -11.35 -2.45 -82.67
C LYS A 333 -10.14 -3.02 -81.94
N ASP A 334 -10.13 -4.34 -81.78
CA ASP A 334 -9.05 -5.07 -81.10
C ASP A 334 -8.74 -4.53 -79.67
N GLY A 335 -9.79 -4.17 -78.93
CA GLY A 335 -9.67 -3.61 -77.58
C GLY A 335 -9.16 -2.17 -77.51
N LYS A 336 -8.98 -1.49 -78.65
CA LYS A 336 -8.53 -0.09 -78.73
C LYS A 336 -9.67 0.82 -79.18
N VAL A 337 -9.66 2.07 -78.73
CA VAL A 337 -10.48 3.14 -79.31
C VAL A 337 -9.80 3.60 -80.60
N VAL A 338 -10.46 3.39 -81.73
CA VAL A 338 -10.01 3.82 -83.06
C VAL A 338 -10.85 5.01 -83.50
N ILE A 339 -10.17 6.03 -84.03
CA ILE A 339 -10.79 7.18 -84.66
C ILE A 339 -10.63 6.98 -86.17
N GLY A 340 -11.74 6.78 -86.87
CA GLY A 340 -11.77 6.57 -88.32
C GLY A 340 -12.45 7.72 -89.05
N LEU A 341 -12.08 7.88 -90.32
CA LEU A 341 -12.80 8.73 -91.28
C LEU A 341 -13.86 7.91 -92.01
N ASP A 342 -14.99 8.53 -92.33
CA ASP A 342 -15.98 7.94 -93.23
C ASP A 342 -15.36 7.72 -94.62
N LYS A 343 -15.74 6.61 -95.27
CA LYS A 343 -15.30 6.30 -96.63
C LYS A 343 -15.99 7.21 -97.65
N ASP A 344 -17.23 7.61 -97.36
CA ASP A 344 -18.04 8.48 -98.19
C ASP A 344 -18.16 9.86 -97.52
N LEU A 345 -17.08 10.65 -97.60
CA LEU A 345 -17.01 11.97 -96.97
C LEU A 345 -18.14 12.88 -97.48
N ASN A 346 -18.96 13.40 -96.57
CA ASN A 346 -20.10 14.28 -96.88
C ASN A 346 -20.00 15.63 -96.15
N GLY A 347 -20.73 16.64 -96.61
CA GLY A 347 -20.75 17.97 -95.98
C GLY A 347 -19.41 18.73 -96.01
N LEU A 348 -18.57 18.49 -97.03
CA LEU A 348 -17.31 19.23 -97.24
C LEU A 348 -17.55 20.50 -98.07
N ASN A 349 -16.95 21.64 -97.67
CA ASN A 349 -17.09 22.90 -98.39
C ASN A 349 -16.35 22.92 -99.73
N SER A 350 -15.19 22.27 -99.82
CA SER A 350 -14.44 22.11 -101.06
C SER A 350 -13.38 21.02 -100.92
N ILE A 351 -12.97 20.43 -102.06
CA ILE A 351 -11.84 19.51 -102.18
C ILE A 351 -10.91 20.11 -103.23
N SER A 352 -9.64 20.32 -102.89
CA SER A 352 -8.62 20.79 -103.85
C SER A 352 -7.74 19.62 -104.24
N VAL A 353 -7.66 19.33 -105.54
CA VAL A 353 -6.77 18.30 -106.10
C VAL A 353 -5.66 19.01 -106.89
N PRO A 354 -4.41 19.02 -106.41
CA PRO A 354 -3.32 19.68 -107.13
C PRO A 354 -2.98 18.89 -108.40
N GLY A 355 -3.25 19.47 -109.57
CA GLY A 355 -2.84 18.96 -110.88
C GLY A 355 -2.11 20.03 -111.69
N LYS A 356 -1.14 19.62 -112.54
CA LYS A 356 -0.68 20.50 -113.62
C LYS A 356 -1.83 20.68 -114.61
N ASN A 357 -1.93 21.84 -115.25
CA ASN A 357 -2.83 22.04 -116.39
C ASN A 357 -2.66 20.86 -117.35
N GLY A 358 -3.75 20.21 -117.73
CA GLY A 358 -3.72 19.17 -118.77
C GLY A 358 -3.11 19.76 -120.04
N VAL A 359 -2.30 18.98 -120.76
CA VAL A 359 -1.98 19.29 -122.16
C VAL A 359 -3.24 19.09 -123.00
N ASP A 360 -3.41 19.93 -124.03
CA ASP A 360 -4.60 19.93 -124.90
C ASP A 360 -5.01 18.51 -125.31
N GLY A 361 -6.23 18.11 -124.93
CA GLY A 361 -6.82 16.82 -125.25
C GLY A 361 -6.72 15.72 -124.18
N LYS A 362 -6.15 15.98 -122.99
CA LYS A 362 -6.28 15.08 -121.82
C LYS A 362 -6.49 15.84 -120.52
N ASP A 363 -7.53 15.45 -119.78
CA ASP A 363 -7.86 16.04 -118.47
C ASP A 363 -6.70 15.86 -117.48
N GLY A 364 -6.27 16.95 -116.82
CA GLY A 364 -5.20 16.92 -115.82
C GLY A 364 -5.58 16.23 -114.51
N VAL A 365 -6.88 16.05 -114.25
CA VAL A 365 -7.46 15.33 -113.11
C VAL A 365 -8.75 14.66 -113.58
N SER A 366 -8.92 13.36 -113.35
CA SER A 366 -10.15 12.63 -113.69
C SER A 366 -10.96 12.36 -112.42
N ILE A 367 -12.08 13.06 -112.26
CA ILE A 367 -13.03 12.85 -111.15
C ILE A 367 -14.13 11.94 -111.70
N SER A 368 -14.16 10.68 -111.25
CA SER A 368 -15.31 9.80 -111.51
C SER A 368 -16.26 9.90 -110.32
N GLY A 369 -17.34 10.65 -110.51
CA GLY A 369 -18.50 10.54 -109.62
C GLY A 369 -19.11 9.15 -109.77
N LYS A 370 -19.49 8.53 -108.65
CA LYS A 370 -20.42 7.40 -108.66
C LYS A 370 -21.85 7.90 -108.53
#